data_AF-A0A7Y2HFA5-F1
#
_entry.id   AF-A0A7Y2HFA5-F1
#
_cell.length_a   1.000
_cell.length_b   1.000
_cell.length_c   1.000
_cell.angle_alpha   90.00
_cell.angle_beta   90.00
_cell.angle_gamma   90.00
#
_symmetry.space_group_name_H-M   'P 1'
#
loop_
_entity.id
_entity.type
_entity.pdbx_description
1 polymer ?
#
loop_
_entity_poly.entity_id
_entity_poly.type
_entity_poly.pdbx_seq_one_letter_code
_entity_poly.pdbx_strand_id
1 'polypeptide(L)'
;MPLVWALVVFCGVIIALSAMLLLARKKLVPQGHVKVIVNGDTENPMMVDPGSNLLSALSDQNVFLPSACGGGGTCAMCECHVDKG
;
A
#
# COMPACT_ATOMS: atom_id res chain seq x y z
N MET A 1 11.85 -21.06 40.97
CA MET A 1 11.59 -19.80 40.24
C MET A 1 12.47 -19.45 39.02
N PRO A 2 13.54 -20.17 38.64
CA PRO A 2 14.36 -19.75 37.47
C PRO A 2 13.65 -19.93 36.12
N LEU A 3 12.74 -20.91 36.01
CA LEU A 3 11.97 -21.18 34.79
C LEU A 3 11.07 -20.02 34.37
N VAL A 4 10.45 -19.34 35.35
CA VAL A 4 9.58 -18.18 35.08
C VAL A 4 10.41 -17.00 34.56
N TRP A 5 11.58 -16.77 35.15
CA TRP A 5 12.50 -15.73 34.68
C TRP A 5 13.04 -16.02 33.27
N ALA A 6 13.42 -17.27 32.99
CA ALA A 6 13.85 -17.67 31.66
C ALA A 6 12.75 -17.45 30.60
N LEU A 7 11.51 -17.80 30.93
CA LEU A 7 10.36 -17.60 30.05
C LEU A 7 10.11 -16.10 29.76
N VAL A 8 10.12 -15.25 30.79
CA VAL A 8 9.88 -13.81 30.65
C VAL A 8 10.97 -13.15 29.80
N VAL A 9 12.24 -13.47 30.02
CA VAL A 9 13.35 -12.92 29.24
C VAL A 9 13.24 -13.36 27.78
N PHE A 10 12.98 -14.64 27.53
CA PHE A 10 12.84 -15.17 26.17
C PHE A 10 11.68 -14.53 25.40
N CYS A 11 10.48 -14.48 26.00
CA CYS A 11 9.34 -13.81 25.40
C CYS A 11 9.59 -12.30 25.21
N GLY A 12 10.24 -11.65 26.17
CA GLY A 12 10.57 -10.23 26.09
C GLY A 12 11.47 -9.90 24.89
N VAL A 13 12.48 -10.72 24.62
CA VAL A 13 13.37 -10.53 23.46
C VAL A 13 12.60 -10.69 22.14
N ILE A 14 11.73 -11.70 22.02
CA ILE A 14 10.93 -11.92 20.80
C ILE A 14 9.98 -10.74 20.56
N ILE A 15 9.30 -10.26 21.61
CA ILE A 15 8.41 -9.10 21.51
C ILE A 15 9.20 -7.84 21.15
N ALA A 16 10.38 -7.63 21.74
CA ALA A 16 11.23 -6.49 21.42
C ALA A 16 11.66 -6.48 19.95
N LEU A 17 12.12 -7.62 19.42
CA LEU A 17 12.53 -7.75 18.02
C LEU A 17 11.35 -7.57 17.06
N SER A 18 10.20 -8.17 17.34
CA SER A 18 9.01 -8.02 16.51
C SER A 18 8.46 -6.59 16.51
N ALA A 19 8.45 -5.92 17.67
CA ALA A 19 8.09 -4.51 17.78
C ALA A 19 9.02 -3.62 16.95
N MET A 20 10.33 -3.88 16.99
CA MET A 20 11.31 -3.17 16.16
C MET A 20 11.03 -3.33 14.66
N LEU A 21 10.73 -4.55 14.20
CA LEU A 21 10.39 -4.82 12.80
C LEU A 21 9.07 -4.14 12.38
N LEU A 22 8.06 -4.14 13.25
CA LEU A 22 6.79 -3.45 13.01
C LEU A 22 6.97 -1.93 12.89
N LEU A 23 7.78 -1.32 13.76
CA LEU A 23 8.11 0.09 13.70
C LEU A 23 8.88 0.44 12.42
N ALA A 24 9.85 -0.40 12.03
CA ALA A 24 10.56 -0.23 10.78
C ALA A 24 9.59 -0.31 9.59
N ARG A 25 8.74 -1.34 9.52
CA ARG A 25 7.74 -1.49 8.45
C ARG A 25 6.82 -0.28 8.35
N LYS A 26 6.35 0.26 9.48
CA LYS A 26 5.48 1.44 9.51
C LYS A 26 6.17 2.69 8.95
N LYS A 27 7.50 2.81 9.08
CA LYS A 27 8.28 3.93 8.55
C LYS A 27 8.68 3.74 7.08
N LEU A 28 9.05 2.51 6.69
CA LEU A 28 9.54 2.22 5.35
C LEU A 28 8.42 2.04 4.33
N VAL A 29 7.26 1.55 4.77
CA VAL A 29 6.09 1.38 3.91
C VAL A 29 5.14 2.55 4.15
N PRO A 30 4.83 3.37 3.13
CA PRO A 30 3.86 4.45 3.27
C PRO A 30 2.55 3.87 3.80
N GLN A 31 2.07 4.46 4.91
CA GLN A 31 0.83 4.06 5.56
C GLN A 31 -0.24 5.11 5.28
N GLY A 32 -1.44 4.66 4.94
CA GLY A 32 -2.60 5.51 4.72
C GLY A 32 -2.91 5.73 3.24
N HIS A 33 -4.12 6.20 2.99
CA HIS A 33 -4.64 6.43 1.64
C HIS A 33 -3.95 7.62 0.97
N VAL A 34 -3.59 7.43 -0.29
CA VAL A 34 -3.08 8.47 -1.18
C VAL A 34 -4.26 9.11 -1.90
N LYS A 35 -4.21 10.44 -2.05
CA LYS A 35 -5.19 11.19 -2.84
C LYS A 35 -4.75 11.19 -4.30
N VAL A 36 -5.59 10.63 -5.17
CA VAL A 36 -5.41 10.68 -6.62
C VAL A 36 -6.50 11.58 -7.21
N ILE A 37 -6.07 12.61 -7.93
CA ILE A 37 -6.94 13.55 -8.65
C ILE A 37 -7.04 13.06 -10.09
N VAL A 38 -8.25 12.79 -10.57
CA VAL A 38 -8.51 12.36 -11.96
C VAL A 38 -9.23 13.48 -12.69
N ASN A 39 -8.78 13.79 -13.91
CA ASN A 39 -9.40 14.80 -14.78
C ASN A 39 -9.58 16.19 -14.10
N GLY A 40 -8.73 16.53 -13.12
CA GLY A 40 -8.79 17.81 -12.41
C GLY A 40 -9.90 17.91 -11.34
N ASP A 41 -10.60 16.82 -11.01
CA ASP A 41 -11.60 16.82 -9.93
C ASP A 41 -10.92 16.86 -8.56
N THR A 42 -10.76 18.07 -8.04
CA THR A 42 -10.18 18.33 -6.71
C THR A 42 -11.22 18.30 -5.58
N GLU A 43 -12.50 18.30 -5.93
CA GLU A 43 -13.61 18.28 -4.97
C GLU A 43 -13.87 16.85 -4.48
N ASN A 44 -13.68 15.85 -5.36
CA ASN A 44 -13.82 14.43 -5.03
C ASN A 44 -12.53 13.64 -5.32
N PRO A 45 -11.44 13.86 -4.56
CA PRO A 45 -10.21 13.11 -4.75
C PRO A 45 -10.42 11.64 -4.35
N MET A 46 -9.97 10.72 -5.19
CA MET A 46 -10.03 9.29 -4.88
C MET A 46 -9.00 8.94 -3.82
N MET A 47 -9.44 8.26 -2.78
CA MET A 47 -8.60 7.77 -1.69
C MET A 47 -8.22 6.33 -2.01
N VAL A 48 -6.97 6.09 -2.41
CA VAL A 48 -6.48 4.77 -2.81
C VAL A 48 -5.33 4.31 -1.93
N ASP A 49 -5.24 3.02 -1.66
CA ASP A 49 -4.13 2.47 -0.90
C ASP A 49 -2.84 2.39 -1.74
N PRO A 50 -1.70 2.83 -1.21
CA PRO A 50 -0.43 2.72 -1.91
C PRO A 50 0.02 1.26 -2.02
N GLY A 51 0.61 0.90 -3.16
CA GLY A 51 1.21 -0.42 -3.40
C GLY A 51 0.48 -1.30 -4.41
N SER A 52 -0.70 -0.89 -4.87
CA SER A 52 -1.34 -1.44 -6.08
C SER A 52 -0.90 -0.69 -7.34
N ASN A 53 -1.15 -1.27 -8.51
CA ASN A 53 -0.95 -0.57 -9.77
C ASN A 53 -2.09 0.44 -10.02
N LEU A 54 -1.84 1.45 -10.86
CA LEU A 54 -2.80 2.52 -11.13
C LEU A 54 -4.11 1.99 -11.75
N LEU A 55 -4.04 0.96 -12.62
CA LEU A 55 -5.23 0.38 -13.25
C LEU A 55 -6.19 -0.25 -12.24
N SER A 56 -5.67 -1.02 -11.28
CA SER A 56 -6.46 -1.63 -10.20
C SER A 56 -7.04 -0.56 -9.29
N ALA A 57 -6.25 0.43 -8.91
CA ALA A 57 -6.71 1.54 -8.07
C ALA A 57 -7.85 2.35 -8.72
N LEU A 58 -7.79 2.57 -10.04
CA LEU A 58 -8.86 3.22 -10.80
C LEU A 58 -10.10 2.33 -10.94
N SER A 59 -9.90 1.04 -11.22
CA SER A 59 -10.99 0.07 -11.35
C SER A 59 -11.78 -0.11 -10.06
N ASP A 60 -11.11 -0.09 -8.90
CA ASP A 60 -11.76 -0.17 -7.57
C ASP A 60 -12.67 1.03 -7.30
N GLN A 61 -12.37 2.18 -7.92
CA GLN A 61 -13.18 3.40 -7.87
C GLN A 61 -14.15 3.52 -9.05
N ASN A 62 -14.44 2.41 -9.74
CA ASN A 62 -15.35 2.33 -10.89
C ASN A 62 -14.88 3.11 -12.14
N VAL A 63 -13.59 3.43 -12.25
CA VAL A 63 -12.98 4.01 -13.46
C VAL A 63 -12.30 2.90 -14.25
N PHE A 64 -12.98 2.40 -15.28
CA PHE A 64 -12.49 1.28 -16.08
C PHE A 64 -11.73 1.77 -17.31
N LEU A 65 -10.48 1.32 -17.45
CA LEU A 65 -9.73 1.45 -18.70
C LEU A 65 -9.80 0.13 -19.49
N PRO A 66 -9.89 0.18 -20.82
CA PRO A 66 -9.87 -1.01 -21.66
C PRO A 66 -8.49 -1.69 -21.52
N SER A 67 -8.44 -2.79 -20.75
CA SER A 67 -7.20 -3.51 -20.47
C SER A 67 -7.39 -5.01 -20.72
N ALA A 68 -6.62 -5.53 -21.68
CA ALA A 68 -6.60 -6.96 -22.01
C ALA A 68 -5.60 -7.76 -21.15
N CYS A 69 -4.62 -7.08 -20.52
CA CYS A 69 -3.51 -7.69 -19.80
C CYS A 69 -3.64 -7.64 -18.27
N GLY A 70 -4.77 -7.16 -17.74
CA GLY A 70 -5.05 -7.19 -16.30
C GLY A 70 -4.04 -6.46 -15.41
N GLY A 71 -3.34 -5.44 -15.95
CA GLY A 71 -2.35 -4.65 -15.19
C GLY A 71 -0.89 -5.10 -15.36
N GLY A 72 -0.61 -6.08 -16.21
CA GLY A 72 0.77 -6.51 -16.53
C GLY A 72 1.57 -5.57 -17.45
N GLY A 73 0.95 -4.50 -17.97
CA GLY A 73 1.63 -3.49 -18.81
C GLY A 73 2.02 -3.94 -20.22
N THR A 74 1.64 -5.15 -20.64
CA THR A 74 2.06 -5.75 -21.92
C THR A 74 1.11 -5.49 -23.09
N CYS A 75 -0.12 -5.06 -22.82
CA CYS A 75 -1.15 -4.88 -23.84
C CYS A 75 -1.23 -3.46 -24.43
N ALA A 76 -0.54 -2.47 -23.84
CA ALA A 76 -0.49 -1.08 -24.29
C ALA A 76 -1.85 -0.38 -24.52
N MET A 77 -2.94 -0.92 -23.98
CA MET A 77 -4.31 -0.46 -24.24
C MET A 77 -4.82 0.51 -23.16
N CYS A 78 -4.28 0.41 -21.94
CA CYS A 78 -4.64 1.27 -20.82
C CYS A 78 -3.90 2.61 -20.89
N GLU A 79 -4.42 3.53 -21.70
CA GLU A 79 -3.87 4.89 -21.87
C GLU A 79 -4.15 5.75 -20.65
N CYS A 80 -3.09 6.31 -20.06
CA CYS A 80 -3.18 7.24 -18.94
C CYS A 80 -2.10 8.32 -19.06
N HIS A 81 -2.48 9.56 -18.76
CA HIS A 81 -1.55 10.69 -18.71
C HIS A 81 -1.31 11.06 -17.24
N VAL A 82 -0.04 11.16 -16.85
CA VAL A 82 0.37 11.51 -15.49
C VAL A 82 1.02 12.89 -15.53
N ASP A 83 0.26 13.91 -15.15
CA ASP A 83 0.73 15.31 -15.20
C ASP A 83 1.73 15.64 -14.08
N LYS A 84 1.63 14.94 -12.94
CA LYS A 84 2.50 15.10 -11.76
C LYS A 84 2.66 13.76 -11.05
N GLY A 85 3.88 13.43 -10.62
CA GLY A 85 4.24 12.20 -9.91
C GLY A 85 5.20 12.46 -8.77
#